data_AF-A0A0L0HSX8-F1
#
_entry.id   AF-A0A0L0HSX8-F1
#
_cell.length_a   1.000
_cell.length_b   1.000
_cell.length_c   1.000
_cell.angle_alpha   90.00
_cell.angle_beta   90.00
_cell.angle_gamma   90.00
#
_symmetry.space_group_name_H-M   'P 1'
#
loop_
_entity.id
_entity.type
_entity.pdbx_description
1 polymer ?
#
loop_
_entity_poly.entity_id
_entity_poly.type
_entity_poly.pdbx_seq_one_letter_code
_entity_poly.pdbx_strand_id
1 'polypeptide(L)'
;MLYNGRVVLVQCELLPEPANIFKNPMAETKGDDTNTITAVDYLLQQEQLVLEASEVLPGVIDRCSFNDGYLRQKVYACKTCQASGDRAAGVCYGCFVSCHTTHEVVELFYKRHFRCDCGTAAMPGKCSLQKKDGANNVENTYNHNFAGEFCYCNTPYDPETEEGTMYQCIICEDWMHDRCIGKDLDDEVYSSYDYICRNCVSRLPFIRKYFDCPRFLFMEGSVNEETKVTDPSIQTKRPRHDDDEHVAPSKRLRLEAEATGETLCLIADKEVPPVQNASVPDLFCKEGWREELCQCKQCQAIYIDENVSFITLEEETFEPEEDLDADESIHDMGLKRLNSMDREMAINGVLAYQKMKEDLKNYLKTFAESKQTVTADDIRQYFADKLEERKAKS
;
A
#
# COMPACT_ATOMS: atom_id res chain seq x y z
N MET A 1 24.18 -18.44 -2.08
CA MET A 1 24.51 -17.01 -1.97
C MET A 1 23.79 -16.31 -3.10
N LEU A 2 23.08 -15.23 -2.77
CA LEU A 2 21.95 -14.64 -3.50
C LEU A 2 20.64 -15.42 -3.28
N TYR A 3 20.05 -15.22 -2.09
CA TYR A 3 18.63 -15.44 -1.85
C TYR A 3 18.01 -14.05 -1.81
N ASN A 4 17.20 -13.77 -2.84
CA ASN A 4 16.37 -12.57 -2.96
C ASN A 4 15.23 -12.70 -1.96
N GLY A 5 15.17 -11.83 -0.97
CA GLY A 5 13.98 -11.63 -0.14
C GLY A 5 12.87 -11.11 -1.04
N ARG A 6 11.79 -11.88 -1.15
CA ARG A 6 10.55 -11.49 -1.83
C ARG A 6 9.60 -11.01 -0.75
N VAL A 7 9.09 -9.79 -0.87
CA VAL A 7 7.85 -9.39 -0.21
C VAL A 7 6.74 -10.30 -0.75
N VAL A 8 6.28 -11.27 0.05
CA VAL A 8 5.14 -12.13 -0.34
C VAL A 8 3.85 -11.38 0.00
N LEU A 9 3.41 -10.56 -0.95
CA LEU A 9 2.08 -9.95 -0.99
C LEU A 9 1.06 -11.05 -1.26
N VAL A 10 0.16 -11.33 -0.32
CA VAL A 10 -0.98 -12.22 -0.58
C VAL A 10 -2.19 -11.41 -1.00
N GLN A 11 -2.62 -11.72 -2.22
CA GLN A 11 -3.76 -11.20 -2.96
C GLN A 11 -3.73 -9.72 -3.33
N CYS A 12 -2.72 -9.36 -4.11
CA CYS A 12 -2.97 -8.67 -5.39
C CYS A 12 -1.84 -9.09 -6.33
N GLU A 13 -2.17 -9.54 -7.54
CA GLU A 13 -1.18 -10.00 -8.52
C GLU A 13 -0.10 -8.92 -8.74
N LEU A 14 1.15 -9.28 -8.41
CA LEU A 14 2.41 -8.71 -8.92
C LEU A 14 2.44 -7.18 -9.12
N LEU A 15 2.46 -6.41 -8.03
CA LEU A 15 3.02 -5.05 -8.05
C LEU A 15 4.48 -5.09 -7.58
N PRO A 16 5.44 -4.53 -8.34
CA PRO A 16 6.82 -4.41 -7.88
C PRO A 16 6.89 -3.45 -6.68
N GLU A 17 7.85 -3.74 -5.77
CA GLU A 17 8.09 -3.00 -4.53
C GLU A 17 8.18 -1.48 -4.76
N PRO A 18 7.69 -0.62 -3.84
CA PRO A 18 7.78 0.82 -3.98
C PRO A 18 9.23 1.26 -3.86
N ALA A 19 9.94 1.26 -4.99
CA ALA A 19 11.19 1.96 -5.13
C ALA A 19 10.93 3.45 -4.85
N ASN A 20 11.82 4.07 -4.10
CA ASN A 20 11.81 5.47 -3.73
C ASN A 20 11.81 6.36 -5.01
N ILE A 21 10.64 6.68 -5.58
CA ILE A 21 10.47 7.36 -6.89
C ILE A 21 11.08 8.77 -6.92
N PHE A 22 11.49 9.32 -5.77
CA PHE A 22 12.12 10.64 -5.66
C PHE A 22 13.64 10.64 -5.52
N LYS A 23 14.32 9.48 -5.60
CA LYS A 23 15.78 9.46 -5.76
C LYS A 23 16.13 9.56 -7.25
N ASN A 24 16.71 10.70 -7.62
CA ASN A 24 17.31 10.95 -8.93
C ASN A 24 18.26 9.79 -9.31
N PRO A 25 18.00 8.98 -10.34
CA PRO A 25 18.85 7.84 -10.68
C PRO A 25 20.06 8.33 -11.48
N MET A 26 21.01 8.96 -10.78
CA MET A 26 22.39 9.07 -11.23
C MET A 26 23.22 8.07 -10.44
N ALA A 27 23.26 6.81 -10.89
CA ALA A 27 24.45 5.96 -10.84
C ALA A 27 24.10 4.52 -11.25
N GLU A 28 24.66 4.07 -12.38
CA GLU A 28 25.59 2.93 -12.46
C GLU A 28 25.57 2.30 -13.87
N THR A 29 26.34 2.87 -14.79
CA THR A 29 26.90 2.13 -15.92
C THR A 29 28.42 2.31 -15.91
N LYS A 30 29.14 1.21 -15.68
CA LYS A 30 30.61 1.17 -15.80
C LYS A 30 31.00 0.94 -17.26
N GLY A 31 31.58 1.96 -17.88
CA GLY A 31 32.43 1.80 -19.06
C GLY A 31 32.37 2.95 -20.08
N ASP A 32 33.16 4.00 -19.82
CA ASP A 32 33.69 5.03 -20.77
C ASP A 32 32.72 6.15 -21.25
N ASP A 33 33.14 7.42 -21.09
CA ASP A 33 32.42 8.69 -21.40
C ASP A 33 31.10 8.98 -20.64
N THR A 34 31.20 9.20 -19.33
CA THR A 34 30.10 9.19 -18.34
C THR A 34 29.12 10.39 -18.33
N ASN A 35 28.89 11.12 -19.43
CA ASN A 35 27.84 12.16 -19.43
C ASN A 35 27.19 12.45 -20.79
N THR A 36 27.35 11.56 -21.78
CA THR A 36 26.73 11.71 -23.10
C THR A 36 25.69 10.63 -23.33
N ILE A 37 24.45 11.05 -23.59
CA ILE A 37 23.32 10.19 -23.93
C ILE A 37 22.88 10.50 -25.37
N THR A 38 22.50 9.49 -26.14
CA THR A 38 21.93 9.74 -27.47
C THR A 38 20.46 10.12 -27.36
N ALA A 39 19.92 10.81 -28.36
CA ALA A 39 18.49 11.16 -28.37
C ALA A 39 17.58 9.91 -28.38
N VAL A 40 18.04 8.79 -28.94
CA VAL A 40 17.29 7.54 -28.95
C VAL A 40 17.27 6.93 -27.55
N ASP A 41 18.43 6.87 -26.88
CA ASP A 41 18.53 6.33 -25.52
C ASP A 41 17.68 7.15 -24.54
N TYR A 42 17.63 8.48 -24.70
CA TYR A 42 16.79 9.35 -23.90
C TYR A 42 15.29 9.07 -24.06
N LEU A 43 14.83 8.85 -25.30
CA LEU A 43 13.42 8.54 -25.56
C LEU A 43 13.03 7.18 -24.99
N LEU A 44 13.88 6.16 -25.17
CA LEU A 44 13.65 4.84 -24.59
C LEU A 44 13.62 4.89 -23.06
N GLN A 45 14.53 5.65 -22.45
CA GLN A 45 14.54 5.85 -21.00
C GLN A 45 13.27 6.58 -20.52
N GLN A 46 12.79 7.57 -21.27
CA GLN A 46 11.57 8.28 -20.94
C GLN A 46 10.33 7.38 -21.05
N GLU A 47 10.23 6.56 -22.09
CA GLU A 47 9.15 5.57 -22.25
C GLU A 47 9.18 4.54 -21.11
N GLN A 48 10.37 4.05 -20.75
CA GLN A 48 10.54 3.12 -19.64
C GLN A 48 10.09 3.74 -18.31
N LEU A 49 10.47 5.00 -18.01
CA LEU A 49 10.05 5.68 -16.79
C LEU A 49 8.53 5.90 -16.72
N VAL A 50 7.87 6.12 -17.87
CA VAL A 50 6.40 6.25 -17.93
C VAL A 50 5.75 4.91 -17.60
N LEU A 51 6.25 3.82 -18.18
CA LEU A 51 5.74 2.47 -17.89
C LEU A 51 5.97 2.08 -16.43
N GLU A 52 7.16 2.32 -15.88
CA GLU A 52 7.44 2.08 -14.45
C GLU A 52 6.50 2.91 -13.55
N ALA A 53 6.19 4.15 -13.95
CA ALA A 53 5.24 4.99 -13.23
C ALA A 53 3.78 4.49 -13.36
N SER A 54 3.36 4.00 -14.53
CA SER A 54 2.01 3.45 -14.72
C SER A 54 1.79 2.15 -13.94
N GLU A 55 2.82 1.30 -13.85
CA GLU A 55 2.78 0.07 -13.06
C GLU A 55 2.59 0.35 -11.56
N VAL A 56 3.27 1.37 -11.02
CA VAL A 56 3.18 1.70 -9.59
C VAL A 56 1.93 2.54 -9.27
N LEU A 57 1.49 3.38 -10.21
CA LEU A 57 0.36 4.28 -10.06
C LEU A 57 -0.68 4.04 -11.18
N PRO A 58 -1.39 2.89 -11.17
CA PRO A 58 -2.29 2.51 -12.25
C PRO A 58 -3.66 3.23 -12.22
N GLY A 59 -3.95 3.98 -11.15
CA GLY A 59 -5.25 4.57 -10.91
C GLY A 59 -5.39 6.00 -11.42
N VAL A 60 -6.61 6.40 -11.77
CA VAL A 60 -6.92 7.79 -12.12
C VAL A 60 -6.71 8.72 -10.90
N ILE A 61 -5.95 9.80 -11.11
CA ILE A 61 -5.52 10.75 -10.05
C ILE A 61 -6.31 12.07 -10.02
N ASP A 62 -7.33 12.22 -10.86
CA ASP A 62 -8.07 13.47 -11.05
C ASP A 62 -9.20 13.70 -10.02
N ARG A 63 -9.48 12.71 -9.17
CA ARG A 63 -10.57 12.73 -8.19
C ARG A 63 -10.08 12.50 -6.77
N CYS A 64 -10.62 13.28 -5.83
CA CYS A 64 -10.51 13.01 -4.40
C CYS A 64 -11.74 12.24 -3.92
N SER A 65 -11.53 11.11 -3.25
CA SER A 65 -12.58 10.25 -2.67
C SER A 65 -13.39 10.87 -1.52
N PHE A 66 -13.15 12.14 -1.16
CA PHE A 66 -13.82 12.76 -0.02
C PHE A 66 -15.35 12.82 -0.15
N ASN A 67 -15.89 13.03 -1.35
CA ASN A 67 -17.33 13.09 -1.54
C ASN A 67 -17.99 11.70 -1.53
N ASP A 68 -17.20 10.64 -1.70
CA ASP A 68 -17.66 9.25 -1.69
C ASP A 68 -17.94 8.76 -0.25
N GLY A 69 -17.56 9.56 0.76
CA GLY A 69 -17.86 9.31 2.18
C GLY A 69 -16.75 8.56 2.89
N TYR A 70 -17.13 7.70 3.84
CA TYR A 70 -16.21 6.82 4.54
C TYR A 70 -16.16 5.48 3.80
N LEU A 71 -14.96 5.09 3.39
CA LEU A 71 -14.71 3.93 2.54
C LEU A 71 -13.58 3.09 3.13
N ARG A 72 -13.48 1.83 2.71
CA ARG A 72 -12.22 1.09 2.77
C ARG A 72 -11.39 1.46 1.55
N GLN A 73 -10.29 2.20 1.73
CA GLN A 73 -9.48 2.73 0.62
C GLN A 73 -8.00 2.78 0.99
N LYS A 74 -7.11 2.91 0.00
CA LYS A 74 -5.70 3.23 0.23
C LYS A 74 -5.55 4.61 0.88
N VAL A 75 -4.78 4.68 1.96
CA VAL A 75 -4.54 5.90 2.74
C VAL A 75 -3.05 6.16 2.87
N TYR A 76 -2.67 7.42 2.75
CA TYR A 76 -1.29 7.89 2.87
C TYR A 76 -1.21 8.93 3.99
N ALA A 77 -0.37 8.71 4.99
CA ALA A 77 -0.10 9.70 6.04
C ALA A 77 0.96 10.70 5.57
N CYS A 78 0.64 11.99 5.59
CA CYS A 78 1.59 13.02 5.17
C CYS A 78 2.31 13.63 6.38
N LYS A 79 3.55 13.18 6.63
CA LYS A 79 4.39 13.66 7.74
C LYS A 79 4.70 15.15 7.63
N THR A 80 4.93 15.66 6.42
CA THR A 80 5.16 17.10 6.20
C THR A 80 3.98 17.96 6.62
N CYS A 81 2.75 17.52 6.33
CA CYS A 81 1.54 18.26 6.75
C CYS A 81 1.24 18.08 8.23
N GLN A 82 1.58 16.93 8.83
CA GLN A 82 1.47 16.74 10.28
C GLN A 82 2.48 17.59 11.06
N ALA A 83 3.67 17.85 10.52
CA ALA A 83 4.62 18.77 11.16
C ALA A 83 4.04 20.20 11.31
N SER A 84 3.06 20.58 10.49
CA SER A 84 2.37 21.88 10.57
C SER A 84 1.18 21.93 11.53
N GLY A 85 0.81 20.81 12.17
CA GLY A 85 -0.24 20.78 13.18
C GLY A 85 -0.30 19.46 13.97
N ASP A 86 -0.61 19.52 15.27
CA ASP A 86 -0.60 18.38 16.21
C ASP A 86 -1.63 17.26 15.93
N ARG A 87 -2.13 17.10 14.70
CA ARG A 87 -3.18 16.12 14.37
C ARG A 87 -2.70 15.17 13.30
N ALA A 88 -2.81 13.88 13.60
CA ALA A 88 -2.72 12.82 12.61
C ALA A 88 -3.75 13.07 11.51
N ALA A 89 -3.33 12.87 10.26
CA ALA A 89 -4.16 13.07 9.10
C ALA A 89 -3.70 12.16 7.96
N GLY A 90 -4.66 11.69 7.16
CA GLY A 90 -4.41 10.81 6.02
C GLY A 90 -5.09 11.31 4.75
N VAL A 91 -4.49 11.05 3.61
CA VAL A 91 -4.99 11.45 2.30
C VAL A 91 -5.25 10.22 1.43
N CYS A 92 -6.23 10.30 0.53
CA CYS A 92 -6.50 9.24 -0.43
C CYS A 92 -5.49 9.26 -1.59
N TYR A 93 -5.47 8.17 -2.36
CA TYR A 93 -4.63 7.97 -3.54
C TYR A 93 -4.54 9.20 -4.48
N GLY A 94 -5.68 9.72 -4.95
CA GLY A 94 -5.67 10.89 -5.86
C GLY A 94 -5.05 12.14 -5.23
N CYS A 95 -5.23 12.36 -3.93
CA CYS A 95 -4.58 13.49 -3.23
C CYS A 95 -3.10 13.23 -2.96
N PHE A 96 -2.69 12.00 -2.70
CA PHE A 96 -1.28 11.63 -2.59
C PHE A 96 -0.53 12.10 -3.84
N VAL A 97 -1.02 11.73 -5.04
CA VAL A 97 -0.37 12.10 -6.29
C VAL A 97 -0.56 13.59 -6.63
N SER A 98 -1.80 14.09 -6.59
CA SER A 98 -2.11 15.43 -7.11
C SER A 98 -1.84 16.59 -6.14
N CYS A 99 -1.60 16.33 -4.84
CA CYS A 99 -1.38 17.36 -3.83
C CYS A 99 -0.14 17.14 -2.96
N HIS A 100 0.30 15.89 -2.76
CA HIS A 100 1.32 15.53 -1.77
C HIS A 100 2.57 14.86 -2.36
N THR A 101 2.76 14.94 -3.68
CA THR A 101 3.93 14.36 -4.38
C THR A 101 5.26 14.88 -3.88
N THR A 102 5.36 16.13 -3.46
CA THR A 102 6.61 16.72 -2.96
C THR A 102 6.77 16.62 -1.44
N HIS A 103 5.87 15.92 -0.75
CA HIS A 103 5.90 15.79 0.71
C HIS A 103 6.46 14.43 1.12
N GLU A 104 6.97 14.37 2.35
CA GLU A 104 7.24 13.08 2.99
C GLU A 104 5.89 12.44 3.36
N VAL A 105 5.60 11.32 2.72
CA VAL A 105 4.39 10.53 2.94
C VAL A 105 4.75 9.10 3.31
N VAL A 106 3.90 8.47 4.11
CA VAL A 106 3.97 7.05 4.45
C VAL A 106 2.69 6.38 3.94
N GLU A 107 2.83 5.35 3.13
CA GLU A 107 1.71 4.53 2.69
C GLU A 107 1.21 3.68 3.87
N LEU A 108 -0.09 3.80 4.18
CA LEU A 108 -0.74 3.04 5.26
C LEU A 108 -1.59 1.89 4.71
N PHE A 109 -1.45 1.60 3.41
CA PHE A 109 -2.27 0.64 2.67
C PHE A 109 -3.77 0.92 2.87
N TYR A 110 -4.58 -0.12 2.88
CA TYR A 110 -6.02 0.00 3.07
C TYR A 110 -6.36 0.31 4.52
N LYS A 111 -7.17 1.36 4.68
CA LYS A 111 -7.84 1.67 5.94
C LYS A 111 -9.35 1.67 5.73
N ARG A 112 -10.07 0.99 6.62
CA ARG A 112 -11.54 0.97 6.68
C ARG A 112 -12.09 2.25 7.24
N HIS A 113 -13.33 2.55 6.81
CA HIS A 113 -14.13 3.66 7.31
C HIS A 113 -13.33 4.97 7.39
N PHE A 114 -12.54 5.25 6.35
CA PHE A 114 -11.67 6.40 6.29
C PHE A 114 -12.11 7.36 5.20
N ARG A 115 -12.06 8.66 5.50
CA ARG A 115 -12.38 9.74 4.58
C ARG A 115 -11.19 10.69 4.45
N CYS A 116 -10.85 11.07 3.22
CA CYS A 116 -9.65 11.86 2.92
C CYS A 116 -9.60 13.21 3.67
N ASP A 117 -8.52 13.48 4.40
CA ASP A 117 -8.33 14.71 5.18
C ASP A 117 -7.75 15.88 4.38
N CYS A 118 -7.22 15.67 3.17
CA CYS A 118 -6.57 16.75 2.39
C CYS A 118 -7.49 17.98 2.24
N GLY A 119 -7.08 19.15 2.76
CA GLY A 119 -7.88 20.38 2.70
C GLY A 119 -9.10 20.42 3.64
N THR A 120 -9.17 19.53 4.63
CA THR A 120 -10.11 19.59 5.77
C THR A 120 -9.52 20.40 6.93
N ALA A 121 -10.26 20.53 8.03
CA ALA A 121 -9.74 21.13 9.26
C ALA A 121 -8.60 20.31 9.92
N ALA A 122 -8.53 18.99 9.67
CA ALA A 122 -7.46 18.14 10.19
C ALA A 122 -6.14 18.33 9.43
N MET A 123 -6.22 18.66 8.14
CA MET A 123 -5.07 18.98 7.30
C MET A 123 -5.30 20.32 6.58
N PRO A 124 -5.06 21.45 7.27
CA PRO A 124 -5.31 22.78 6.73
C PRO A 124 -4.49 23.02 5.46
N GLY A 125 -5.16 23.48 4.41
CA GLY A 125 -4.57 23.66 3.09
C GLY A 125 -5.67 23.64 2.03
N LYS A 126 -5.29 23.76 0.76
CA LYS A 126 -6.23 23.64 -0.36
C LYS A 126 -5.97 22.33 -1.09
N CYS A 127 -6.95 21.45 -1.08
CA CYS A 127 -6.97 20.31 -2.00
C CYS A 127 -7.23 20.82 -3.42
N SER A 128 -6.40 20.38 -4.39
CA SER A 128 -6.52 20.76 -5.79
C SER A 128 -7.72 20.09 -6.48
N LEU A 129 -8.15 18.93 -5.98
CA LEU A 129 -9.17 18.08 -6.60
C LEU A 129 -10.58 18.34 -6.05
N GLN A 130 -10.72 18.64 -4.75
CA GLN A 130 -12.01 18.80 -4.10
C GLN A 130 -12.01 19.92 -3.07
N LYS A 131 -12.96 20.85 -3.18
CA LYS A 131 -13.19 21.88 -2.17
C LYS A 131 -14.01 21.31 -1.01
N LYS A 132 -13.56 21.52 0.23
CA LYS A 132 -14.15 20.89 1.43
C LYS A 132 -14.68 21.88 2.48
N ASP A 133 -14.62 23.18 2.22
CA ASP A 133 -15.28 24.26 3.00
C ASP A 133 -15.29 24.09 4.53
N GLY A 134 -14.13 23.75 5.12
CA GLY A 134 -13.98 23.62 6.58
C GLY A 134 -14.57 22.35 7.18
N ALA A 135 -14.87 21.34 6.35
CA ALA A 135 -15.32 20.03 6.81
C ALA A 135 -14.30 19.39 7.78
N ASN A 136 -14.83 18.58 8.69
CA ASN A 136 -14.06 17.83 9.66
C ASN A 136 -14.53 16.37 9.67
N ASN A 137 -13.61 15.43 9.49
CA ASN A 137 -13.91 14.00 9.48
C ASN A 137 -13.90 13.48 10.91
N VAL A 138 -15.06 13.48 11.56
CA VAL A 138 -15.18 13.13 12.99
C VAL A 138 -15.13 11.63 13.27
N GLU A 139 -15.28 10.78 12.25
CA GLU A 139 -15.29 9.32 12.39
C GLU A 139 -13.98 8.66 11.95
N ASN A 140 -13.02 9.45 11.42
CA ASN A 140 -11.70 8.93 11.11
C ASN A 140 -11.00 8.47 12.39
N THR A 141 -10.40 7.27 12.34
CA THR A 141 -9.58 6.73 13.42
C THR A 141 -8.12 6.75 13.06
N TYR A 142 -7.28 7.20 13.99
CA TYR A 142 -5.84 7.35 13.79
C TYR A 142 -5.09 6.52 14.83
N ASN A 143 -4.29 5.57 14.38
CA ASN A 143 -3.33 4.85 15.21
C ASN A 143 -1.91 5.40 14.98
N HIS A 144 -0.91 4.79 15.62
CA HIS A 144 0.50 5.19 15.49
C HIS A 144 1.07 5.06 14.06
N ASN A 145 0.42 4.31 13.16
CA ASN A 145 0.83 4.26 11.74
C ASN A 145 0.79 5.63 11.08
N PHE A 146 -0.09 6.54 11.53
CA PHE A 146 -0.14 7.89 10.99
C PHE A 146 1.10 8.72 11.34
N ALA A 147 1.87 8.34 12.37
CA ALA A 147 3.18 8.91 12.66
C ALA A 147 4.32 8.18 11.89
N GLY A 148 3.99 7.13 11.13
CA GLY A 148 4.94 6.27 10.43
C GLY A 148 5.53 5.16 11.32
N GLU A 149 4.95 4.92 12.49
CA GLU A 149 5.35 3.86 13.42
C GLU A 149 4.47 2.62 13.24
N PHE A 150 5.07 1.44 13.30
CA PHE A 150 4.38 0.17 13.07
C PHE A 150 4.77 -0.88 14.10
N CYS A 151 3.93 -1.92 14.16
CA CYS A 151 4.10 -3.08 15.03
C CYS A 151 4.04 -2.74 16.54
N TYR A 152 4.07 -3.76 17.39
CA TYR A 152 4.18 -3.62 18.84
C TYR A 152 5.43 -2.85 19.29
N CYS A 153 6.46 -2.80 18.45
CA CYS A 153 7.73 -2.12 18.74
C CYS A 153 7.71 -0.61 18.44
N ASN A 154 6.63 -0.09 17.84
CA ASN A 154 6.48 1.32 17.44
C ASN A 154 7.71 1.86 16.70
N THR A 155 8.28 1.04 15.82
CA THR A 155 9.48 1.43 15.06
C THR A 155 9.05 2.06 13.75
N PRO A 156 9.70 3.15 13.31
CA PRO A 156 9.49 3.68 11.97
C PRO A 156 9.79 2.63 10.92
N TYR A 157 8.86 2.41 9.99
CA TYR A 157 9.07 1.47 8.88
C TYR A 157 9.87 2.15 7.77
N ASP A 158 10.94 1.49 7.32
CA ASP A 158 11.74 1.87 6.16
C ASP A 158 11.84 0.66 5.21
N PRO A 159 11.17 0.71 4.04
CA PRO A 159 11.15 -0.41 3.10
C PRO A 159 12.54 -0.76 2.55
N GLU A 160 13.52 0.15 2.61
CA GLU A 160 14.88 -0.14 2.13
C GLU A 160 15.69 -0.98 3.13
N THR A 161 15.27 -1.04 4.40
CA THR A 161 16.04 -1.70 5.48
C THR A 161 15.29 -2.80 6.19
N GLU A 162 13.97 -2.91 6.00
CA GLU A 162 13.18 -3.95 6.63
C GLU A 162 13.38 -5.30 5.91
N GLU A 163 13.96 -6.26 6.63
CA GLU A 163 14.31 -7.58 6.09
C GLU A 163 13.25 -8.66 6.39
N GLY A 164 12.33 -8.40 7.33
CA GLY A 164 11.34 -9.38 7.81
C GLY A 164 9.96 -9.22 7.18
N THR A 165 9.19 -10.30 7.17
CA THR A 165 7.81 -10.28 6.68
C THR A 165 6.90 -9.60 7.71
N MET A 166 6.04 -8.69 7.25
CA MET A 166 5.03 -8.03 8.09
C MET A 166 3.63 -8.55 7.78
N TYR A 167 2.82 -8.70 8.82
CA TYR A 167 1.44 -9.19 8.72
C TYR A 167 0.46 -8.09 9.14
N GLN A 168 -0.48 -7.76 8.24
CA GLN A 168 -1.52 -6.78 8.55
C GLN A 168 -2.63 -7.42 9.39
N CYS A 169 -2.92 -6.82 10.55
CA CYS A 169 -4.03 -7.23 11.38
C CYS A 169 -5.35 -6.87 10.70
N ILE A 170 -6.19 -7.85 10.39
CA ILE A 170 -7.48 -7.60 9.73
C ILE A 170 -8.46 -6.81 10.59
N ILE A 171 -8.24 -6.64 11.90
CA ILE A 171 -9.15 -5.93 12.82
C ILE A 171 -8.76 -4.46 13.00
N CYS A 172 -7.47 -4.14 13.18
CA CYS A 172 -6.99 -2.78 13.43
C CYS A 172 -6.16 -2.19 12.29
N GLU A 173 -5.91 -2.98 11.24
CA GLU A 173 -5.18 -2.59 10.02
C GLU A 173 -3.75 -2.10 10.28
N ASP A 174 -3.19 -2.49 11.41
CA ASP A 174 -1.80 -2.25 11.81
C ASP A 174 -0.94 -3.42 11.36
N TRP A 175 0.34 -3.17 11.08
CA TRP A 175 1.28 -4.15 10.53
C TRP A 175 2.24 -4.64 11.61
N MET A 176 2.37 -5.95 11.74
CA MET A 176 3.19 -6.60 12.76
C MET A 176 4.37 -7.33 12.12
N HIS A 177 5.59 -7.02 12.56
CA HIS A 177 6.78 -7.79 12.17
C HIS A 177 6.67 -9.24 12.66
N ASP A 178 6.99 -10.20 11.79
CA ASP A 178 7.21 -11.62 12.10
C ASP A 178 7.95 -11.85 13.44
N ARG A 179 9.11 -11.19 13.63
CA ARG A 179 9.97 -11.25 14.82
C ARG A 179 9.26 -10.80 16.09
N CYS A 180 8.24 -9.94 15.97
CA CYS A 180 7.47 -9.43 17.10
C CYS A 180 6.22 -10.28 17.40
N ILE A 181 5.73 -11.05 16.43
CA ILE A 181 4.64 -12.03 16.62
C ILE A 181 5.15 -13.22 17.43
N GLY A 182 6.38 -13.68 17.15
CA GLY A 182 7.08 -14.67 17.95
C GLY A 182 7.04 -16.07 17.35
N LYS A 183 7.97 -16.32 16.42
CA LYS A 183 8.56 -17.59 15.95
C LYS A 183 9.16 -17.36 14.55
N ASP A 184 9.99 -18.28 14.09
CA ASP A 184 10.33 -18.41 12.67
C ASP A 184 9.05 -18.84 11.93
N LEU A 185 8.32 -17.85 11.39
CA LEU A 185 7.17 -18.10 10.55
C LEU A 185 7.66 -18.52 9.16
N ASP A 186 7.06 -19.56 8.61
CA ASP A 186 7.30 -19.96 7.23
C ASP A 186 6.50 -19.03 6.32
N ASP A 187 7.19 -18.06 5.71
CA ASP A 187 6.56 -17.02 4.89
C ASP A 187 5.76 -17.58 3.72
N GLU A 188 6.10 -18.74 3.16
CA GLU A 188 5.33 -19.36 2.08
C GLU A 188 3.96 -19.83 2.56
N VAL A 189 3.86 -20.22 3.83
CA VAL A 189 2.61 -20.74 4.42
C VAL A 189 1.79 -19.61 5.01
N TYR A 190 2.39 -18.79 5.88
CA TYR A 190 1.64 -17.85 6.71
C TYR A 190 1.24 -16.58 5.96
N SER A 191 1.95 -16.21 4.89
CA SER A 191 1.53 -15.10 4.04
C SER A 191 0.11 -15.30 3.51
N SER A 192 -0.29 -16.56 3.24
CA SER A 192 -1.63 -16.90 2.73
C SER A 192 -2.76 -16.79 3.75
N TYR A 193 -2.45 -16.52 5.02
CA TYR A 193 -3.41 -16.52 6.11
C TYR A 193 -3.76 -15.11 6.56
N ASP A 194 -5.03 -14.90 6.90
CA ASP A 194 -5.48 -13.68 7.55
C ASP A 194 -4.91 -13.62 8.98
N TYR A 195 -4.53 -12.42 9.43
CA TYR A 195 -3.85 -12.25 10.71
C TYR A 195 -4.64 -11.35 11.67
N ILE A 196 -4.72 -11.72 12.95
CA ILE A 196 -5.31 -10.93 14.04
C ILE A 196 -4.29 -10.78 15.16
N CYS A 197 -3.92 -9.53 15.44
CA CYS A 197 -2.91 -9.18 16.43
C CYS A 197 -3.38 -9.48 17.87
N ARG A 198 -2.44 -9.78 18.78
CA ARG A 198 -2.74 -10.09 20.20
C ARG A 198 -3.54 -9.00 20.91
N ASN A 199 -3.35 -7.73 20.55
CA ASN A 199 -4.15 -6.63 21.10
C ASN A 199 -5.62 -6.75 20.69
N CYS A 200 -5.90 -7.15 19.45
CA CYS A 200 -7.27 -7.38 18.97
C CYS A 200 -7.86 -8.68 19.53
N VAL A 201 -7.09 -9.76 19.67
CA VAL A 201 -7.54 -10.98 20.36
C VAL A 201 -7.87 -10.70 21.83
N SER A 202 -7.11 -9.81 22.48
CA SER A 202 -7.35 -9.37 23.87
C SER A 202 -8.64 -8.55 23.97
N ARG A 203 -8.81 -7.59 23.05
CA ARG A 203 -10.00 -6.72 22.95
C ARG A 203 -11.27 -7.49 22.59
N LEU A 204 -11.15 -8.60 21.84
CA LEU A 204 -12.28 -9.39 21.35
C LEU A 204 -12.28 -10.81 21.96
N PRO A 205 -12.66 -10.99 23.25
CA PRO A 205 -12.61 -12.29 23.92
C PRO A 205 -13.40 -13.40 23.25
N PHE A 206 -14.44 -13.07 22.47
CA PHE A 206 -15.25 -14.06 21.75
C PHE A 206 -14.41 -14.86 20.74
N ILE A 207 -13.35 -14.28 20.16
CA ILE A 207 -12.48 -14.95 19.19
C ILE A 207 -11.85 -16.20 19.81
N ARG A 208 -11.44 -16.11 21.08
CA ARG A 208 -10.83 -17.23 21.80
C ARG A 208 -11.79 -18.39 22.07
N LYS A 209 -13.11 -18.20 21.94
CA LYS A 209 -14.08 -19.31 21.99
C LYS A 209 -13.95 -20.26 20.80
N TYR A 210 -13.21 -19.87 19.77
CA TYR A 210 -12.91 -20.71 18.61
C TYR A 210 -11.53 -21.41 18.70
N PHE A 211 -10.95 -21.53 19.89
CA PHE A 211 -9.63 -22.14 20.11
C PHE A 211 -9.48 -23.54 19.50
N ASP A 212 -10.52 -24.37 19.56
CA ASP A 212 -10.50 -25.73 19.00
C ASP A 212 -10.82 -25.80 17.49
N CYS A 213 -10.97 -24.66 16.82
CA CYS A 213 -11.27 -24.63 15.39
C CYS A 213 -9.98 -24.88 14.57
N PRO A 214 -9.97 -25.85 13.65
CA PRO A 214 -8.76 -26.18 12.87
C PRO A 214 -8.29 -25.08 11.91
N ARG A 215 -9.15 -24.09 11.61
CA ARG A 215 -8.82 -22.92 10.78
C ARG A 215 -8.28 -21.74 11.58
N PHE A 216 -8.29 -21.79 12.91
CA PHE A 216 -7.69 -20.77 13.78
C PHE A 216 -6.41 -21.30 14.41
N LEU A 217 -5.30 -20.64 14.13
CA LEU A 217 -3.97 -20.96 14.63
C LEU A 217 -3.54 -19.91 15.66
N PHE A 218 -3.78 -20.20 16.93
CA PHE A 218 -3.35 -19.35 18.04
C PHE A 218 -1.85 -19.54 18.30
N MET A 219 -1.10 -18.43 18.23
CA MET A 219 0.34 -18.38 18.42
C MET A 219 0.65 -17.79 19.79
N GLU A 220 1.34 -18.55 20.64
CA GLU A 220 1.82 -18.05 21.92
C GLU A 220 2.92 -17.00 21.70
N GLY A 221 2.72 -15.78 22.19
CA GLY A 221 3.69 -14.69 22.01
C GLY A 221 4.96 -14.94 22.82
N SER A 222 6.13 -14.73 22.20
CA SER A 222 7.40 -14.65 22.91
C SER A 222 7.45 -13.34 23.71
N VAL A 223 7.81 -13.44 25.00
CA VAL A 223 8.11 -12.27 25.83
C VAL A 223 9.44 -11.68 25.33
N ASN A 224 9.45 -10.43 24.91
CA ASN A 224 10.70 -9.71 24.64
C ASN A 224 11.40 -9.43 25.97
N GLU A 225 12.24 -10.36 26.44
CA GLU A 225 13.32 -10.00 27.38
C GLU A 225 14.54 -9.58 26.56
N GLU A 226 14.86 -8.29 26.62
CA GLU A 226 16.20 -7.81 26.29
C GLU A 226 17.22 -8.50 27.21
N THR A 227 17.90 -9.57 26.77
CA THR A 227 19.25 -9.88 27.28
C THR A 227 20.00 -10.94 26.47
N LYS A 228 21.15 -10.49 25.93
CA LYS A 228 22.43 -11.18 25.73
C LYS A 228 22.43 -12.70 25.54
N VAL A 229 22.82 -13.06 24.31
CA VAL A 229 23.58 -14.24 23.90
C VAL A 229 24.31 -14.94 25.06
N THR A 230 23.80 -16.10 25.47
CA THR A 230 24.64 -17.23 25.90
C THR A 230 23.97 -18.54 25.47
N ASP A 231 24.67 -19.27 24.62
CA ASP A 231 24.40 -20.65 24.19
C ASP A 231 24.20 -21.60 25.40
N PRO A 232 23.22 -22.52 25.32
CA PRO A 232 23.49 -23.85 25.83
C PRO A 232 23.00 -24.96 24.90
N SER A 233 23.97 -25.53 24.19
CA SER A 233 24.19 -26.95 23.93
C SER A 233 23.40 -27.97 24.83
N ILE A 234 22.63 -28.83 24.14
CA ILE A 234 22.36 -30.28 24.36
C ILE A 234 21.45 -30.69 25.56
N GLN A 235 20.32 -31.37 25.27
CA GLN A 235 20.07 -32.83 25.53
C GLN A 235 18.59 -33.25 25.43
N THR A 236 18.31 -33.94 24.31
CA THR A 236 17.59 -35.22 24.21
C THR A 236 16.58 -35.62 25.30
N LYS A 237 15.33 -35.86 24.88
CA LYS A 237 14.62 -37.15 25.04
C LYS A 237 13.28 -37.13 24.29
N ARG A 238 13.26 -37.79 23.13
CA ARG A 238 12.04 -38.24 22.45
C ARG A 238 11.55 -39.52 23.12
N PRO A 239 10.23 -39.73 23.28
CA PRO A 239 9.64 -41.06 23.20
C PRO A 239 9.36 -41.40 21.73
N ARG A 240 9.66 -42.64 21.34
CA ARG A 240 9.32 -43.26 20.05
C ARG A 240 8.00 -44.04 20.16
N HIS A 241 7.45 -44.33 18.98
CA HIS A 241 6.38 -45.29 18.62
C HIS A 241 4.94 -44.79 18.86
N ASP A 242 3.97 -45.02 17.97
CA ASP A 242 3.84 -45.97 16.87
C ASP A 242 3.00 -45.37 15.73
N ASP A 243 3.33 -45.75 14.49
CA ASP A 243 2.47 -45.55 13.33
C ASP A 243 1.28 -46.51 13.42
N ASP A 244 0.07 -45.98 13.57
CA ASP A 244 -1.15 -46.72 13.26
C ASP A 244 -2.19 -45.78 12.63
N GLU A 245 -2.39 -45.94 11.32
CA GLU A 245 -3.45 -45.32 10.55
C GLU A 245 -4.80 -45.83 11.04
N HIS A 246 -5.57 -45.03 11.78
CA HIS A 246 -7.02 -45.22 11.88
C HIS A 246 -7.77 -43.91 11.67
N VAL A 247 -8.24 -43.75 10.43
CA VAL A 247 -9.28 -42.78 10.02
C VAL A 247 -10.58 -43.14 10.74
N ALA A 248 -11.03 -42.28 11.65
CA ALA A 248 -12.38 -42.34 12.21
C ALA A 248 -13.16 -41.08 11.77
N PRO A 249 -14.32 -41.22 11.09
CA PRO A 249 -15.09 -40.08 10.65
C PRO A 249 -15.76 -39.42 11.86
N SER A 250 -15.41 -38.17 12.14
CA SER A 250 -16.15 -37.36 13.10
C SER A 250 -17.56 -37.12 12.55
N LYS A 251 -18.50 -37.92 13.04
CA LYS A 251 -19.93 -37.79 12.77
C LYS A 251 -20.37 -36.40 13.20
N ARG A 252 -20.67 -35.54 12.21
CA ARG A 252 -21.59 -34.40 12.37
C ARG A 252 -22.87 -34.94 13.00
N LEU A 253 -23.07 -34.73 14.30
CA LEU A 253 -24.38 -34.82 14.92
C LEU A 253 -25.17 -33.59 14.48
N ARG A 254 -25.74 -33.68 13.27
CA ARG A 254 -26.94 -32.93 12.91
C ARG A 254 -28.09 -33.58 13.67
N LEU A 255 -28.27 -33.18 14.93
CA LEU A 255 -29.51 -33.40 15.63
C LEU A 255 -30.49 -32.30 15.21
N GLU A 256 -31.65 -32.76 14.81
CA GLU A 256 -32.72 -32.05 14.13
C GLU A 256 -33.28 -30.94 15.03
N ALA A 257 -33.10 -29.69 14.62
CA ALA A 257 -33.77 -28.53 15.20
C ALA A 257 -34.67 -27.91 14.13
N GLU A 258 -35.82 -28.54 13.89
CA GLU A 258 -36.94 -27.92 13.18
C GLU A 258 -38.08 -27.69 14.18
N ALA A 259 -38.13 -26.49 14.77
CA ALA A 259 -39.35 -25.96 15.41
C ALA A 259 -39.33 -24.44 15.69
N THR A 260 -38.18 -23.78 15.70
CA THR A 260 -38.07 -22.32 15.81
C THR A 260 -36.87 -21.92 14.96
N GLY A 261 -36.99 -20.96 14.03
CA GLY A 261 -35.92 -20.54 13.11
C GLY A 261 -34.73 -19.84 13.78
N GLU A 262 -34.27 -20.35 14.92
CA GLU A 262 -33.12 -19.89 15.67
C GLU A 262 -31.98 -20.89 15.46
N THR A 263 -30.99 -20.49 14.68
CA THR A 263 -29.74 -21.22 14.53
C THR A 263 -29.06 -21.35 15.90
N LEU A 264 -28.78 -22.58 16.33
CA LEU A 264 -28.03 -22.84 17.56
C LEU A 264 -26.65 -22.15 17.48
N CYS A 265 -26.27 -21.49 18.57
CA CYS A 265 -25.03 -20.73 18.65
C CYS A 265 -23.82 -21.67 18.82
N LEU A 266 -22.81 -21.55 17.94
CA LEU A 266 -21.61 -22.40 17.97
C LEU A 266 -20.69 -22.14 19.18
N ILE A 267 -20.88 -21.00 19.86
CA ILE A 267 -19.99 -20.52 20.94
C ILE A 267 -20.72 -20.21 22.24
N ALA A 268 -22.01 -20.55 22.36
CA ALA A 268 -22.80 -20.26 23.56
C ALA A 268 -22.23 -20.97 24.79
N ASP A 269 -21.98 -22.28 24.68
CA ASP A 269 -21.51 -23.12 25.80
C ASP A 269 -19.99 -23.19 25.91
N LYS A 270 -19.26 -22.46 25.06
CA LYS A 270 -17.80 -22.43 25.09
C LYS A 270 -17.30 -21.37 26.06
N GLU A 271 -16.57 -21.82 27.07
CA GLU A 271 -15.80 -20.94 27.93
C GLU A 271 -14.64 -20.32 27.14
N VAL A 272 -14.29 -19.09 27.49
CA VAL A 272 -13.11 -18.43 26.92
C VAL A 272 -11.87 -19.05 27.58
N PRO A 273 -10.98 -19.73 26.83
CA PRO A 273 -9.79 -20.32 27.41
C PRO A 273 -8.97 -19.26 28.17
N PRO A 274 -8.47 -19.56 29.37
CA PRO A 274 -7.67 -18.61 30.13
C PRO A 274 -6.39 -18.28 29.36
N VAL A 275 -5.91 -17.04 29.52
CA VAL A 275 -4.63 -16.62 28.93
C VAL A 275 -3.52 -17.35 29.66
N GLN A 276 -2.84 -18.28 28.99
CA GLN A 276 -1.69 -18.98 29.57
C GLN A 276 -0.49 -18.02 29.62
N ASN A 277 0.29 -18.08 30.71
CA ASN A 277 1.52 -17.29 30.89
C ASN A 277 1.37 -15.75 30.78
N ALA A 278 0.16 -15.22 31.01
CA ALA A 278 -0.16 -13.78 30.95
C ALA A 278 0.04 -13.09 29.58
N SER A 279 0.36 -13.82 28.51
CA SER A 279 0.49 -13.27 27.15
C SER A 279 -0.69 -13.73 26.29
N VAL A 280 -1.48 -12.76 25.80
CA VAL A 280 -2.56 -13.05 24.85
C VAL A 280 -1.93 -13.51 23.53
N PRO A 281 -2.45 -14.59 22.91
CA PRO A 281 -1.89 -15.08 21.66
C PRO A 281 -2.21 -14.18 20.48
N ASP A 282 -1.34 -14.21 19.48
CA ASP A 282 -1.64 -13.78 18.12
C ASP A 282 -2.45 -14.88 17.41
N LEU A 283 -3.16 -14.55 16.34
CA LEU A 283 -4.01 -15.50 15.62
C LEU A 283 -3.82 -15.42 14.11
N PHE A 284 -3.46 -16.54 13.50
CA PHE A 284 -3.53 -16.73 12.06
C PHE A 284 -4.79 -17.52 11.69
N CYS A 285 -5.47 -17.08 10.64
CA CYS A 285 -6.73 -17.63 10.17
C CYS A 285 -6.52 -18.20 8.77
N LYS A 286 -6.64 -19.53 8.66
CA LYS A 286 -6.49 -20.22 7.38
C LYS A 286 -7.59 -19.83 6.41
N GLU A 287 -7.37 -20.04 5.11
CA GLU A 287 -8.40 -19.88 4.08
C GLU A 287 -9.75 -20.46 4.55
N GLY A 288 -10.87 -19.77 4.29
CA GLY A 288 -12.22 -20.21 4.67
C GLY A 288 -12.58 -20.06 6.16
N TRP A 289 -11.73 -19.46 7.00
CA TRP A 289 -12.02 -19.27 8.44
C TRP A 289 -13.31 -18.49 8.74
N ARG A 290 -13.73 -17.58 7.85
CA ARG A 290 -14.97 -16.79 8.02
C ARG A 290 -16.21 -17.68 8.09
N GLU A 291 -16.19 -18.84 7.44
CA GLU A 291 -17.28 -19.82 7.44
C GLU A 291 -17.44 -20.52 8.80
N GLU A 292 -16.39 -20.53 9.62
CA GLU A 292 -16.39 -21.14 10.96
C GLU A 292 -17.00 -20.21 12.01
N LEU A 293 -17.17 -18.92 11.69
CA LEU A 293 -17.77 -17.94 12.58
C LEU A 293 -19.28 -18.17 12.72
N CYS A 294 -19.79 -17.88 13.91
CA CYS A 294 -21.19 -18.10 14.22
C CYS A 294 -22.02 -16.91 13.75
N GLN A 295 -23.01 -17.15 12.90
CA GLN A 295 -23.88 -16.10 12.36
C GLN A 295 -25.27 -16.05 13.04
N CYS A 296 -25.39 -16.57 14.27
CA CYS A 296 -26.64 -16.46 15.03
C CYS A 296 -26.88 -14.99 15.46
N LYS A 297 -28.12 -14.64 15.79
CA LYS A 297 -28.50 -13.25 16.18
C LYS A 297 -27.67 -12.70 17.35
N GLN A 298 -27.31 -13.56 18.30
CA GLN A 298 -26.51 -13.16 19.47
C GLN A 298 -25.06 -12.83 19.06
N CYS A 299 -24.44 -13.65 18.22
CA CYS A 299 -23.08 -13.40 17.73
C CYS A 299 -23.02 -12.19 16.79
N GLN A 300 -24.02 -12.03 15.91
CA GLN A 300 -24.13 -10.83 15.08
C GLN A 300 -24.26 -9.56 15.91
N ALA A 301 -25.05 -9.57 17.00
CA ALA A 301 -25.13 -8.44 17.92
C ALA A 301 -23.76 -8.12 18.55
N ILE A 302 -23.01 -9.14 18.99
CA ILE A 302 -21.63 -8.95 19.48
C ILE A 302 -20.73 -8.32 18.42
N TYR A 303 -20.80 -8.77 17.16
CA TYR A 303 -19.96 -8.23 16.08
C TYR A 303 -20.31 -6.77 15.74
N ILE A 304 -21.59 -6.38 15.87
CA ILE A 304 -22.03 -5.01 15.69
C ILE A 304 -21.56 -4.14 16.87
N ASP A 305 -21.78 -4.60 18.10
CA ASP A 305 -21.44 -3.86 19.32
C ASP A 305 -19.92 -3.61 19.44
N GLU A 306 -19.10 -4.57 18.98
CA GLU A 306 -17.64 -4.47 18.95
C GLU A 306 -17.07 -3.79 17.69
N ASN A 307 -17.96 -3.31 16.79
CA ASN A 307 -17.64 -2.67 15.52
C ASN A 307 -16.73 -3.51 14.60
N VAL A 308 -17.04 -4.81 14.49
CA VAL A 308 -16.30 -5.80 13.69
C VAL A 308 -17.22 -6.66 12.83
N SER A 309 -18.33 -6.10 12.35
CA SER A 309 -19.30 -6.84 11.52
C SER A 309 -18.69 -7.41 10.22
N PHE A 310 -17.61 -6.80 9.72
CA PHE A 310 -16.81 -7.27 8.59
C PHE A 310 -16.03 -8.57 8.84
N ILE A 311 -15.97 -9.06 10.09
CA ILE A 311 -15.24 -10.28 10.40
C ILE A 311 -15.86 -11.52 9.72
N THR A 312 -17.16 -11.48 9.41
CA THR A 312 -17.89 -12.58 8.77
C THR A 312 -17.91 -12.51 7.25
N LEU A 313 -17.66 -11.34 6.66
CA LEU A 313 -17.71 -11.12 5.22
C LEU A 313 -16.68 -10.07 4.84
N GLU A 314 -15.89 -10.37 3.84
CA GLU A 314 -14.93 -9.41 3.28
C GLU A 314 -15.65 -8.18 2.73
N GLU A 315 -15.12 -7.01 3.06
CA GLU A 315 -15.70 -5.74 2.62
C GLU A 315 -15.19 -5.34 1.25
N GLU A 316 -16.05 -4.63 0.51
CA GLU A 316 -15.65 -4.01 -0.72
C GLU A 316 -14.58 -2.94 -0.47
N THR A 317 -13.55 -2.98 -1.31
CA THR A 317 -12.43 -2.04 -1.26
C THR A 317 -12.57 -1.07 -2.40
N PHE A 318 -12.56 0.21 -2.09
CA PHE A 318 -12.51 1.24 -3.10
C PHE A 318 -11.12 1.26 -3.73
N GLU A 319 -11.08 0.85 -4.99
CA GLU A 319 -9.95 1.09 -5.88
C GLU A 319 -10.27 2.28 -6.80
N PRO A 320 -9.29 3.18 -7.03
CA PRO A 320 -9.39 4.13 -8.13
C PRO A 320 -9.64 3.41 -9.46
N GLU A 321 -10.38 4.05 -10.36
CA GLU A 321 -10.57 3.56 -11.72
C GLU A 321 -9.21 3.39 -12.41
N GLU A 322 -9.05 2.34 -13.21
CA GLU A 322 -7.82 2.13 -14.00
C GLU A 322 -7.65 3.27 -15.01
N ASP A 323 -6.44 3.83 -15.08
CA ASP A 323 -6.09 4.80 -16.08
C ASP A 323 -5.73 4.10 -17.39
N LEU A 324 -6.73 4.00 -18.29
CA LEU A 324 -6.58 3.36 -19.60
C LEU A 324 -5.58 4.07 -20.52
N ASP A 325 -5.23 5.32 -20.22
CA ASP A 325 -4.23 6.08 -20.97
C ASP A 325 -2.83 5.98 -20.33
N ALA A 326 -2.66 5.24 -19.23
CA ALA A 326 -1.39 5.21 -18.47
C ALA A 326 -0.22 4.60 -19.24
N ASP A 327 -0.49 3.62 -20.10
CA ASP A 327 0.52 2.96 -20.95
C ASP A 327 0.78 3.70 -22.27
N GLU A 328 0.07 4.80 -22.53
CA GLU A 328 0.27 5.57 -23.75
C GLU A 328 1.52 6.42 -23.69
N SER A 329 2.22 6.51 -24.84
CA SER A 329 3.37 7.39 -24.94
C SER A 329 2.94 8.85 -24.74
N ILE A 330 3.79 9.64 -24.06
CA ILE A 330 3.57 11.09 -23.88
C ILE A 330 3.32 11.80 -25.21
N HIS A 331 3.94 11.31 -26.29
CA HIS A 331 3.72 11.80 -27.64
C HIS A 331 2.27 11.62 -28.09
N ASP A 332 1.69 10.44 -27.90
CA ASP A 332 0.34 10.11 -28.34
C ASP A 332 -0.72 10.81 -27.49
N MET A 333 -0.49 10.90 -26.17
CA MET A 333 -1.29 11.73 -25.28
C MET A 333 -1.28 13.20 -25.73
N GLY A 334 -0.12 13.71 -26.13
CA GLY A 334 0.06 15.05 -26.67
C GLY A 334 -0.73 15.29 -27.96
N LEU A 335 -0.73 14.31 -28.87
CA LEU A 335 -1.52 14.36 -30.11
C LEU A 335 -3.03 14.30 -29.86
N LYS A 336 -3.49 13.45 -28.94
CA LYS A 336 -4.90 13.40 -28.52
C LYS A 336 -5.36 14.75 -27.98
N ARG A 337 -4.58 15.36 -27.07
CA ARG A 337 -4.87 16.69 -26.53
C ARG A 337 -4.93 17.74 -27.63
N LEU A 338 -3.94 17.78 -28.51
CA LEU A 338 -3.90 18.72 -29.63
C LEU A 338 -5.13 18.58 -30.55
N ASN A 339 -5.59 17.36 -30.81
CA ASN A 339 -6.79 17.10 -31.61
C ASN A 339 -8.09 17.53 -30.92
N SER A 340 -8.11 17.58 -29.59
CA SER A 340 -9.27 18.02 -28.80
C SER A 340 -9.36 19.55 -28.61
N MET A 341 -8.30 20.28 -28.95
CA MET A 341 -8.26 21.75 -28.83
C MET A 341 -9.08 22.43 -29.93
N ASP A 342 -9.37 23.72 -29.71
CA ASP A 342 -9.95 24.55 -30.75
C ASP A 342 -9.10 24.48 -32.03
N ARG A 343 -9.76 24.33 -33.18
CA ARG A 343 -9.12 24.05 -34.46
C ARG A 343 -8.13 25.14 -34.87
N GLU A 344 -8.44 26.40 -34.60
CA GLU A 344 -7.56 27.52 -34.95
C GLU A 344 -6.32 27.52 -34.05
N MET A 345 -6.50 27.28 -32.74
CA MET A 345 -5.40 27.14 -31.79
C MET A 345 -4.52 25.93 -32.11
N ALA A 346 -5.11 24.80 -32.50
CA ALA A 346 -4.39 23.58 -32.89
C ALA A 346 -3.56 23.81 -34.16
N ILE A 347 -4.13 24.42 -35.21
CA ILE A 347 -3.40 24.72 -36.46
C ILE A 347 -2.22 25.67 -36.18
N ASN A 348 -2.47 26.76 -35.45
CA ASN A 348 -1.41 27.70 -35.10
C ASN A 348 -0.32 27.05 -34.24
N GLY A 349 -0.70 26.16 -33.32
CA GLY A 349 0.22 25.36 -32.52
C GLY A 349 1.09 24.43 -33.36
N VAL A 350 0.50 23.68 -34.30
CA VAL A 350 1.23 22.78 -35.21
C VAL A 350 2.22 23.55 -36.07
N LEU A 351 1.81 24.68 -36.66
CA LEU A 351 2.69 25.50 -37.49
C LEU A 351 3.84 26.09 -36.68
N ALA A 352 3.58 26.56 -35.46
CA ALA A 352 4.62 27.06 -34.57
C ALA A 352 5.60 25.94 -34.16
N TYR A 353 5.09 24.76 -33.85
CA TYR A 353 5.91 23.59 -33.52
C TYR A 353 6.77 23.13 -34.70
N GLN A 354 6.20 23.04 -35.92
CA GLN A 354 6.95 22.68 -37.12
C GLN A 354 8.09 23.67 -37.38
N LYS A 355 7.82 24.97 -37.30
CA LYS A 355 8.84 26.00 -37.46
C LYS A 355 9.95 25.88 -36.40
N MET A 356 9.58 25.74 -35.13
CA MET A 356 10.55 25.54 -34.04
C MET A 356 11.38 24.28 -34.26
N LYS A 357 10.75 23.18 -34.69
CA LYS A 357 11.41 21.90 -34.98
C LYS A 357 12.43 22.05 -36.12
N GLU A 358 12.07 22.74 -37.20
CA GLU A 358 12.99 22.99 -38.31
C GLU A 358 14.16 23.88 -37.89
N ASP A 359 13.88 24.99 -37.18
CA ASP A 359 14.91 25.91 -36.69
C ASP A 359 15.88 25.20 -35.72
N LEU A 360 15.36 24.38 -34.79
CA LEU A 360 16.17 23.62 -33.85
C LEU A 360 16.95 22.51 -34.56
N LYS A 361 16.34 21.79 -35.51
CA LYS A 361 17.02 20.76 -36.30
C LYS A 361 18.18 21.35 -37.10
N ASN A 362 17.98 22.52 -37.70
CA ASN A 362 19.04 23.22 -38.45
C ASN A 362 20.19 23.65 -37.52
N TYR A 363 19.87 24.13 -36.32
CA TYR A 363 20.87 24.44 -35.30
C TYR A 363 21.65 23.19 -34.87
N LEU A 364 20.97 22.09 -34.50
CA LEU A 364 21.63 20.85 -34.08
C LEU A 364 22.45 20.19 -35.21
N LYS A 365 22.06 20.40 -36.47
CA LYS A 365 22.79 19.87 -37.63
C LYS A 365 24.21 20.41 -37.71
N THR A 366 24.47 21.65 -37.29
CA THR A 366 25.83 22.22 -37.33
C THR A 366 26.79 21.47 -36.41
N PHE A 367 26.29 20.96 -35.28
CA PHE A 367 27.05 20.14 -34.33
C PHE A 367 27.31 18.73 -34.87
N ALA A 368 26.32 18.14 -35.54
CA ALA A 368 26.48 16.84 -36.19
C ALA A 368 27.54 16.90 -37.32
N GLU A 369 27.53 17.98 -38.11
CA GLU A 369 28.51 18.23 -39.17
C GLU A 369 29.92 18.51 -38.59
N SER A 370 30.02 19.21 -37.45
CA SER A 370 31.30 19.49 -36.78
C SER A 370 31.81 18.34 -35.87
N LYS A 371 31.04 17.25 -35.74
CA LYS A 371 31.28 16.14 -34.81
C LYS A 371 31.46 16.60 -33.35
N GLN A 372 30.73 17.63 -32.96
CA GLN A 372 30.74 18.15 -31.59
C GLN A 372 29.53 17.62 -30.82
N THR A 373 29.76 17.28 -29.55
CA THR A 373 28.70 16.94 -28.60
C THR A 373 27.93 18.20 -28.22
N VAL A 374 26.61 18.11 -28.20
CA VAL A 374 25.73 19.19 -27.75
C VAL A 374 25.69 19.21 -26.22
N THR A 375 25.90 20.38 -25.62
CA THR A 375 25.83 20.58 -24.17
C THR A 375 24.52 21.25 -23.74
N ALA A 376 24.22 21.21 -22.43
CA ALA A 376 23.04 21.88 -21.88
C ALA A 376 23.08 23.41 -22.09
N ASP A 377 24.27 24.01 -22.07
CA ASP A 377 24.43 25.46 -22.24
C ASP A 377 24.19 25.89 -23.70
N ASP A 378 24.54 25.06 -24.68
CA ASP A 378 24.24 25.31 -26.10
C ASP A 378 22.72 25.45 -26.34
N ILE A 379 21.94 24.53 -25.76
CA ILE A 379 20.47 24.55 -25.86
C ILE A 379 19.88 25.75 -25.12
N ARG A 380 20.35 26.04 -23.90
CA ARG A 380 19.88 27.20 -23.12
C ARG A 380 20.16 28.51 -23.85
N GLN A 381 21.35 28.66 -24.43
CA GLN A 381 21.73 29.84 -25.18
C GLN A 381 20.86 30.00 -26.43
N TYR A 382 20.62 28.93 -27.19
CA TYR A 382 19.74 28.96 -28.36
C TYR A 382 18.33 29.50 -28.02
N PHE A 383 17.72 29.00 -26.95
CA PHE A 383 16.39 29.46 -26.55
C PHE A 383 16.40 30.88 -25.96
N ALA A 384 17.48 31.28 -25.26
CA ALA A 384 17.66 32.64 -24.80
C ALA A 384 17.74 33.63 -25.98
N ASP A 385 18.54 33.32 -27.00
CA ASP A 385 18.69 34.13 -28.22
C ASP A 385 17.34 34.26 -28.95
N LYS A 386 16.59 33.16 -29.09
CA LYS A 386 15.26 33.17 -29.71
C LYS A 386 14.24 34.01 -28.93
N LEU A 387 14.33 34.01 -27.60
CA LEU A 387 13.50 34.86 -26.74
C LEU A 387 13.85 36.35 -26.93
N GLU A 388 15.13 36.69 -27.01
CA GLU A 388 15.57 38.06 -27.29
C GLU A 388 15.16 38.53 -28.69
N GLU A 389 15.30 37.69 -29.71
CA GLU A 389 14.85 37.97 -31.08
C GLU A 389 13.33 38.26 -31.14
N ARG A 390 12.52 37.55 -30.33
CA ARG A 390 11.08 37.80 -30.24
C ARG A 390 10.77 39.10 -29.51
N LYS A 391 11.49 39.40 -28.43
CA LYS A 391 11.36 40.67 -27.70
C LYS A 391 11.75 41.88 -28.55
N ALA A 392 12.76 41.75 -29.40
CA ALA A 392 13.20 42.81 -30.31
C ALA A 392 12.28 43.03 -31.52
N LYS A 393 11.35 42.10 -31.80
CA LYS A 393 10.36 42.18 -32.88
C LYS A 393 8.95 42.54 -32.39
N SER A 394 8.74 42.56 -31.07
CA SER A 394 7.53 43.07 -30.40
C SER A 394 7.69 44.54 -30.05
#